data_AF-A0A7V8V2E3-F1
#
_entry.id   AF-A0A7V8V2E3-F1
#
_cell.length_a   1.000
_cell.length_b   1.000
_cell.length_c   1.000
_cell.angle_alpha   90.00
_cell.angle_beta   90.00
_cell.angle_gamma   90.00
#
_symmetry.space_group_name_H-M   'P 1'
#
loop_
_entity.id
_entity.type
_entity.pdbx_description
1 polymer ?
#
loop_
_entity_poly.entity_id
_entity_poly.type
_entity_poly.pdbx_seq_one_letter_code
_entity_poly.pdbx_strand_id
1 'polypeptide(L)'
;MSSVDRWSYVMWAVLLVAILVFSFANAGDDFKEWISMTGYETATVVTSICSVFATLVAAFVAWYGPKMSVKLAHQMMESDNDKREVAKLIREITHDLDVFRMAVNDSGLYIASSDRWHRVLIHLSPLDSDYETERETAIQQRDREGMLAEKATTKALDYQAKLKSRQISVRLLFPDEGTDCAKAIENVINLDRNLSSTDPRDLLNFSKKYTDAISKVHDEMEKLYETLK
;
A
#
# COMPACT_ATOMS: atom_id res chain seq x y z
N MET A 1 14.19 25.65 4.50
CA MET A 1 14.71 25.11 5.78
C MET A 1 13.53 24.61 6.59
N SER A 2 13.47 23.29 6.76
CA SER A 2 12.44 22.63 7.54
C SER A 2 12.57 23.00 9.03
N SER A 3 11.53 22.79 9.83
CA SER A 3 11.60 22.97 11.28
C SER A 3 12.69 22.10 11.90
N VAL A 4 12.94 20.92 11.34
CA VAL A 4 13.96 19.95 11.76
C VAL A 4 15.38 20.52 11.59
N ASP A 5 15.65 21.21 10.48
CA ASP A 5 16.96 21.82 10.23
C ASP A 5 17.31 22.84 11.32
N ARG A 6 16.35 23.68 11.70
CA ARG A 6 16.55 24.72 12.73
C ARG A 6 16.88 24.14 14.10
N TRP A 7 16.28 22.99 14.45
CA TRP A 7 16.52 22.34 15.74
C TRP A 7 17.84 21.58 15.78
N SER A 8 18.31 21.05 14.65
CA SER A 8 19.66 20.51 14.52
C SER A 8 20.70 21.58 14.88
N TYR A 9 20.56 22.80 14.34
CA TYR A 9 21.44 23.93 14.70
C TYR A 9 21.39 24.29 16.18
N VAL A 10 20.20 24.25 16.81
CA VAL A 10 20.05 24.52 18.25
C VAL A 10 20.73 23.43 19.08
N MET A 11 20.58 22.16 18.72
CA MET A 11 21.26 21.03 19.38
C MET A 11 22.78 21.12 19.23
N TRP A 12 23.28 21.44 18.04
CA TRP A 12 24.70 21.68 17.81
C TRP A 12 25.22 22.86 18.62
N ALA A 13 24.48 23.97 18.68
CA ALA A 13 24.85 25.13 19.49
C ALA A 13 24.90 24.79 20.99
N VAL A 14 23.92 24.03 21.50
CA VAL A 14 23.90 23.57 22.90
C VAL A 14 25.05 22.63 23.20
N LEU A 15 25.35 21.69 22.30
CA LEU A 15 26.49 20.77 22.43
C LEU A 15 27.82 21.54 22.42
N LEU A 16 27.97 22.54 21.54
CA LEU A 16 29.17 23.38 21.45
C LEU A 16 29.37 24.20 22.73
N VAL A 17 28.29 24.76 23.29
CA VAL A 17 28.32 25.46 24.59
C VAL A 17 28.68 24.50 25.72
N ALA A 18 28.11 23.29 25.76
CA ALA A 18 28.43 22.29 26.77
C ALA A 18 29.92 21.87 26.70
N ILE A 19 30.45 21.65 25.50
CA ILE A 19 31.87 21.33 25.28
C ILE A 19 32.75 22.50 25.71
N LEU A 20 32.38 23.75 25.39
CA LEU A 20 33.11 24.93 25.84
C LEU A 20 33.13 25.03 27.37
N VAL A 21 31.98 24.91 28.04
CA VAL A 21 31.88 24.93 29.50
C VAL A 21 32.72 23.80 30.13
N PHE A 22 32.69 22.60 29.57
CA PHE A 22 33.48 21.47 30.05
C PHE A 22 34.99 21.68 29.84
N SER A 23 35.38 22.30 28.72
CA SER A 23 36.76 22.65 28.41
C SER A 23 37.31 23.70 29.38
N PHE A 24 36.50 24.71 29.73
CA PHE A 24 36.85 25.70 30.77
C PHE A 24 36.95 25.07 32.17
N ALA A 25 36.09 24.10 32.49
CA ALA A 25 36.14 23.40 33.78
C ALA A 25 37.39 22.48 33.92
N ASN A 26 37.86 21.89 32.83
CA ASN A 26 39.02 21.00 32.80
C ASN A 26 40.37 21.69 32.54
N ALA A 27 40.39 22.98 32.17
CA ALA A 27 41.61 23.76 31.97
C ALA A 27 42.28 24.18 33.31
N GLY A 28 42.30 23.27 34.29
CA GLY A 28 42.53 23.56 35.72
C GLY A 28 43.86 24.24 36.10
N ASP A 29 44.84 24.32 35.20
CA ASP A 29 46.09 25.03 35.42
C ASP A 29 46.15 26.35 34.62
N ASP A 30 45.76 26.37 33.35
CA ASP A 30 45.66 27.59 32.53
C ASP A 30 44.59 28.56 33.05
N PHE A 31 43.49 28.04 33.60
CA PHE A 31 42.43 28.84 34.20
C PHE A 31 42.87 29.51 35.51
N LYS A 32 43.72 28.85 36.31
CA LYS A 32 44.29 29.45 37.53
C LYS A 32 45.27 30.58 37.19
N GLU A 33 46.08 30.40 36.16
CA GLU A 33 46.99 31.43 35.66
C GLU A 33 46.20 32.65 35.15
N TRP A 34 45.13 32.41 34.39
CA TRP A 34 44.22 33.46 33.91
C TRP A 34 43.51 34.20 35.07
N ILE A 35 42.98 33.50 36.08
CA ILE A 35 42.39 34.11 37.29
C ILE A 35 43.39 35.01 38.02
N SER A 36 44.67 34.62 38.06
CA SER A 36 45.73 35.43 38.67
C SER A 36 46.01 36.72 37.90
N MET A 37 45.81 36.73 36.58
CA MET A 37 46.03 37.88 35.70
C MET A 37 44.84 38.84 35.63
N THR A 38 43.59 38.34 35.68
CA THR A 38 42.37 39.14 35.48
C THR A 38 41.68 39.55 36.79
N GLY A 39 42.11 38.99 37.93
CA GLY A 39 41.58 39.30 39.26
C GLY A 39 40.38 38.44 39.66
N TYR A 40 40.30 38.09 40.94
CA TYR A 40 39.32 37.14 41.49
C TYR A 40 37.85 37.57 41.25
N GLU A 41 37.59 38.87 41.19
CA GLU A 41 36.23 39.43 40.96
C GLU A 41 35.72 39.18 39.54
N THR A 42 36.58 39.23 38.51
CA THR A 42 36.14 38.98 37.13
C THR A 42 35.90 37.49 36.87
N ALA A 43 36.71 36.61 37.47
CA ALA A 43 36.56 35.16 37.39
C ALA A 43 35.23 34.66 37.98
N THR A 44 34.86 35.17 39.15
CA THR A 44 33.62 34.82 39.86
C THR A 44 32.37 35.25 39.10
N VAL A 45 32.41 36.40 38.42
CA VAL A 45 31.33 36.87 37.53
C VAL A 45 31.18 35.95 36.31
N VAL A 46 32.27 35.58 35.64
CA VAL A 46 32.23 34.69 34.47
C VAL A 46 31.68 33.31 34.83
N THR A 47 32.12 32.72 35.94
CA THR A 47 31.60 31.41 36.39
C THR A 47 30.11 31.47 36.75
N SER A 48 29.65 32.59 37.31
CA SER A 48 28.24 32.78 37.66
C SER A 48 27.36 32.95 36.41
N ILE A 49 27.86 33.63 35.38
CA ILE A 49 27.14 33.76 34.09
C ILE A 49 27.06 32.41 33.38
N CYS A 50 28.16 31.64 33.35
CA CYS A 50 28.17 30.32 32.72
C CYS A 50 27.23 29.33 33.43
N SER A 51 27.16 29.34 34.76
CA SER A 51 26.26 28.45 35.52
C SER A 51 24.79 28.78 35.30
N VAL A 52 24.43 30.07 35.27
CA VAL A 52 23.06 30.52 34.94
C VAL A 52 22.70 30.13 33.51
N PHE A 53 23.61 30.33 32.55
CA PHE A 53 23.36 29.96 31.15
C PHE A 53 23.18 28.44 30.97
N ALA A 54 24.04 27.63 31.60
CA ALA A 54 23.90 26.17 31.59
C ALA A 54 22.58 25.70 32.20
N THR A 55 22.14 26.34 33.29
CA THR A 55 20.87 26.03 33.95
C THR A 55 19.67 26.40 33.07
N LEU A 56 19.72 27.54 32.38
CA LEU A 56 18.67 27.97 31.44
C LEU A 56 18.59 27.02 30.23
N VAL A 57 19.72 26.59 29.68
CA VAL A 57 19.76 25.62 28.58
C VAL A 57 19.22 24.27 29.04
N ALA A 58 19.61 23.79 30.23
CA ALA A 58 19.10 22.54 30.79
C ALA A 58 17.58 22.60 31.03
N ALA A 59 17.07 23.70 31.60
CA ALA A 59 15.64 23.92 31.79
C ALA A 59 14.88 23.98 30.45
N PHE A 60 15.45 24.63 29.44
CA PHE A 60 14.87 24.70 28.10
C PHE A 60 14.79 23.32 27.43
N VAL A 61 15.86 22.52 27.50
CA VAL A 61 15.89 21.15 26.97
C VAL A 61 14.90 20.26 27.73
N ALA A 62 14.82 20.37 29.06
CA ALA A 62 13.86 19.62 29.87
C ALA A 62 12.40 19.97 29.55
N TRP A 63 12.11 21.23 29.20
CA TRP A 63 10.75 21.68 28.90
C TRP A 63 10.28 21.35 27.48
N TYR A 64 11.17 21.45 26.48
CA TYR A 64 10.81 21.29 25.07
C TYR A 64 11.22 19.94 24.47
N GLY A 65 12.24 19.28 25.01
CA GLY A 65 12.74 17.97 24.55
C GLY A 65 11.66 16.88 24.53
N PRO A 66 10.95 16.64 25.65
CA PRO A 66 9.91 15.60 25.70
C PRO A 66 8.78 15.84 24.70
N LYS A 67 8.26 17.08 24.61
CA LYS A 67 7.15 17.43 23.71
C LYS A 67 7.49 17.23 22.22
N MET A 68 8.73 17.54 21.83
CA MET A 68 9.18 17.37 20.45
C MET A 68 9.50 15.92 20.11
N SER A 69 10.10 15.16 21.04
CA SER A 69 10.37 13.72 20.84
C SER A 69 9.09 12.91 20.65
N VAL A 70 8.02 13.22 21.40
CA VAL A 70 6.70 12.60 21.24
C VAL A 70 6.09 12.97 19.89
N LYS A 71 6.18 14.24 19.47
CA LYS A 71 5.66 14.66 18.16
C LYS A 71 6.39 13.98 17.00
N LEU A 72 7.72 13.88 17.09
CA LEU A 72 8.53 13.18 16.08
C LEU A 72 8.20 11.68 16.06
N ALA A 73 8.09 11.03 17.24
CA ALA A 73 7.70 9.63 17.34
C ALA A 73 6.29 9.39 16.77
N HIS A 74 5.34 10.30 17.00
CA HIS A 74 3.99 10.22 16.44
C HIS A 74 4.02 10.34 14.91
N GLN A 75 4.81 11.27 14.36
CA GLN A 75 4.98 11.42 12.91
C GLN A 75 5.63 10.20 12.27
N MET A 76 6.63 9.59 12.93
CA MET A 76 7.25 8.36 12.45
C MET A 76 6.27 7.17 12.55
N MET A 77 5.48 7.08 13.62
CA MET A 77 4.45 6.04 13.78
C MET A 77 3.31 6.17 12.76
N GLU A 78 2.83 7.38 12.48
CA GLU A 78 1.81 7.64 11.45
C GLU A 78 2.35 7.22 10.08
N SER A 79 3.56 7.65 9.72
CA SER A 79 4.19 7.25 8.45
C SER A 79 4.39 5.73 8.32
N ASP A 80 4.81 5.05 9.39
CA ASP A 80 4.95 3.60 9.40
C ASP A 80 3.60 2.88 9.35
N ASN A 81 2.55 3.44 9.94
CA ASN A 81 1.20 2.89 9.86
C ASN A 81 0.65 3.01 8.44
N ASP A 82 0.82 4.16 7.80
CA ASP A 82 0.40 4.40 6.41
C ASP A 82 1.09 3.41 5.47
N LYS A 83 2.40 3.18 5.63
CA LYS A 83 3.15 2.18 4.85
C LYS A 83 2.60 0.76 5.02
N ARG A 84 2.20 0.39 6.24
CA ARG A 84 1.59 -0.93 6.51
C ARG A 84 0.20 -1.05 5.88
N GLU A 85 -0.60 0.01 5.94
CA GLU A 85 -1.93 0.05 5.33
C GLU A 85 -1.84 -0.04 3.80
N VAL A 86 -0.90 0.67 3.17
CA VAL A 86 -0.59 0.57 1.74
C VAL A 86 -0.23 -0.85 1.35
N ALA A 87 0.76 -1.45 2.04
CA ALA A 87 1.23 -2.80 1.73
C ALA A 87 0.15 -3.87 1.94
N LYS A 88 -0.79 -3.64 2.87
CA LYS A 88 -1.96 -4.48 3.08
C LYS A 88 -2.97 -4.31 1.93
N LEU A 89 -3.27 -3.07 1.55
CA LEU A 89 -4.20 -2.76 0.47
C LEU A 89 -3.73 -3.32 -0.87
N ILE A 90 -2.43 -3.20 -1.18
CA ILE A 90 -1.82 -3.78 -2.39
C ILE A 90 -2.00 -5.31 -2.42
N ARG A 91 -1.73 -5.98 -1.29
CA ARG A 91 -1.91 -7.44 -1.17
C ARG A 91 -3.36 -7.86 -1.35
N GLU A 92 -4.29 -7.12 -0.75
CA GLU A 92 -5.72 -7.40 -0.86
C GLU A 92 -6.22 -7.21 -2.29
N ILE A 93 -5.78 -6.16 -3.00
CA ILE A 93 -6.19 -5.92 -4.39
C ILE A 93 -5.58 -6.96 -5.33
N THR A 94 -4.30 -7.28 -5.15
CA THR A 94 -3.62 -8.33 -5.93
C THR A 94 -4.37 -9.66 -5.80
N HIS A 95 -4.71 -10.04 -4.57
CA HIS A 95 -5.50 -11.24 -4.31
C HIS A 95 -6.88 -11.19 -4.97
N ASP A 96 -7.62 -10.09 -4.79
CA ASP A 96 -8.95 -9.93 -5.36
C ASP A 96 -8.91 -9.96 -6.91
N LEU A 97 -7.87 -9.40 -7.55
CA LEU A 97 -7.67 -9.43 -9.01
C LEU A 97 -7.40 -10.84 -9.53
N ASP A 98 -6.54 -11.61 -8.85
CA ASP A 98 -6.24 -12.99 -9.25
C ASP A 98 -7.48 -13.88 -9.15
N VAL A 99 -8.25 -13.74 -8.06
CA VAL A 99 -9.47 -14.52 -7.87
C VAL A 99 -10.56 -14.08 -8.86
N PHE A 100 -10.67 -12.79 -9.15
CA PHE A 100 -11.56 -12.27 -10.20
C PHE A 100 -11.21 -12.87 -11.56
N ARG A 101 -9.93 -12.86 -11.96
CA ARG A 101 -9.46 -13.47 -13.22
C ARG A 101 -9.85 -14.94 -13.32
N MET A 102 -9.64 -15.71 -12.26
CA MET A 102 -10.01 -17.12 -12.24
C MET A 102 -11.53 -17.31 -12.40
N ALA A 103 -12.34 -16.55 -11.67
CA ALA A 103 -13.80 -16.65 -11.74
C ALA A 103 -14.35 -16.30 -13.13
N VAL A 104 -13.77 -15.29 -13.79
CA VAL A 104 -14.12 -14.88 -15.15
C VAL A 104 -13.72 -15.93 -16.18
N ASN A 105 -12.50 -16.48 -16.09
CA ASN A 105 -12.05 -17.56 -16.97
C ASN A 105 -12.91 -18.84 -16.79
N ASP A 106 -13.20 -19.21 -15.55
CA ASP A 106 -14.05 -20.36 -15.23
C ASP A 106 -15.47 -20.17 -15.82
N SER A 107 -16.07 -18.99 -15.65
CA SER A 107 -17.38 -18.68 -16.23
C SER A 107 -17.38 -18.81 -17.75
N GLY A 108 -16.39 -18.22 -18.43
CA GLY A 108 -16.25 -18.32 -19.89
C GLY A 108 -16.09 -19.76 -20.38
N LEU A 109 -15.33 -20.59 -19.65
CA LEU A 109 -15.16 -22.02 -19.96
C LEU A 109 -16.47 -22.81 -19.85
N TYR A 110 -17.25 -22.59 -18.78
CA TYR A 110 -18.52 -23.29 -18.57
C TYR A 110 -19.63 -22.82 -19.52
N ILE A 111 -19.63 -21.55 -19.93
CA ILE A 111 -20.56 -21.04 -20.94
C ILE A 111 -20.27 -21.70 -22.29
N ALA A 112 -18.99 -21.76 -22.69
CA ALA A 112 -18.60 -22.41 -23.95
C ALA A 112 -18.89 -23.92 -23.97
N SER A 113 -18.77 -24.60 -22.82
CA SER A 113 -19.11 -26.02 -22.71
C SER A 113 -20.61 -26.28 -22.78
N SER A 114 -21.43 -25.43 -22.13
CA SER A 114 -22.90 -25.49 -22.22
C SER A 114 -23.41 -25.37 -23.67
N ASP A 115 -22.86 -24.44 -24.46
CA ASP A 115 -23.19 -24.27 -25.88
C ASP A 115 -22.77 -25.47 -26.74
N ARG A 116 -21.72 -26.19 -26.34
CA ARG A 116 -21.32 -27.44 -26.99
C ARG A 116 -22.36 -28.53 -26.74
N TRP A 117 -22.84 -28.68 -25.51
CA TRP A 117 -23.89 -29.64 -25.17
C TRP A 117 -25.22 -29.36 -25.86
N HIS A 118 -25.56 -28.08 -26.04
CA HIS A 118 -26.75 -27.69 -26.79
C HIS A 118 -26.71 -28.20 -28.23
N ARG A 119 -25.54 -28.13 -28.88
CA ARG A 119 -25.32 -28.68 -30.23
C ARG A 119 -25.35 -30.21 -30.25
N VAL A 120 -24.78 -30.88 -29.24
CA VAL A 120 -24.83 -32.35 -29.11
C VAL A 120 -26.28 -32.83 -29.01
N LEU A 121 -27.10 -32.20 -28.16
CA LEU A 121 -28.51 -32.55 -27.99
C LEU A 121 -29.35 -32.43 -29.27
N ILE A 122 -29.01 -31.47 -30.16
CA ILE A 122 -29.69 -31.29 -31.45
C ILE A 122 -29.35 -32.41 -32.44
N HIS A 123 -28.17 -33.03 -32.30
CA HIS A 123 -27.65 -34.03 -33.25
C HIS A 123 -27.89 -35.49 -32.85
N LEU A 124 -28.35 -35.76 -31.62
CA LEU A 124 -28.70 -37.12 -31.21
C LEU A 124 -29.97 -37.58 -31.95
N SER A 125 -29.93 -38.78 -32.55
CA SER A 125 -31.01 -39.33 -33.39
C SER A 125 -32.04 -40.13 -32.55
N PRO A 126 -33.36 -39.93 -32.74
CA PRO A 126 -34.40 -40.45 -31.85
C PRO A 126 -34.75 -41.95 -31.97
N LEU A 127 -33.91 -42.78 -32.59
CA LEU A 127 -34.30 -44.14 -33.02
C LEU A 127 -33.73 -45.31 -32.20
N ASP A 128 -32.81 -45.10 -31.26
CA ASP A 128 -32.18 -46.18 -30.47
C ASP A 128 -32.55 -46.13 -28.98
N SER A 129 -32.62 -47.28 -28.28
CA SER A 129 -32.85 -47.29 -26.82
C SER A 129 -31.71 -46.61 -26.04
N ASP A 130 -30.51 -46.60 -26.62
CA ASP A 130 -29.34 -45.93 -26.07
C ASP A 130 -29.45 -44.40 -26.18
N TYR A 131 -30.30 -43.89 -27.09
CA TYR A 131 -30.58 -42.47 -27.25
C TYR A 131 -31.19 -41.86 -25.99
N GLU A 132 -32.15 -42.53 -25.33
CA GLU A 132 -32.77 -41.97 -24.12
C GLU A 132 -31.76 -41.84 -22.99
N THR A 133 -30.89 -42.83 -22.83
CA THR A 133 -29.83 -42.84 -21.80
C THR A 133 -28.75 -41.79 -22.08
N GLU A 134 -28.30 -41.67 -23.33
CA GLU A 134 -27.34 -40.65 -23.74
C GLU A 134 -27.91 -39.24 -23.63
N ARG A 135 -29.19 -39.06 -24.00
CA ARG A 135 -29.90 -37.79 -23.87
C ARG A 135 -30.05 -37.39 -22.40
N GLU A 136 -30.42 -38.31 -21.52
CA GLU A 136 -30.55 -38.03 -20.09
C GLU A 136 -29.19 -37.67 -19.46
N THR A 137 -28.13 -38.38 -19.84
CA THR A 137 -26.75 -38.08 -19.39
C THR A 137 -26.29 -36.71 -19.88
N ALA A 138 -26.57 -36.35 -21.14
CA ALA A 138 -26.25 -35.05 -21.71
C ALA A 138 -27.03 -33.90 -21.05
N ILE A 139 -28.31 -34.13 -20.68
CA ILE A 139 -29.11 -33.16 -19.93
C ILE A 139 -28.52 -32.94 -18.52
N GLN A 140 -28.18 -34.02 -17.80
CA GLN A 140 -27.59 -33.93 -16.47
C GLN A 140 -26.23 -33.20 -16.49
N GLN A 141 -25.40 -33.46 -17.51
CA GLN A 141 -24.12 -32.76 -17.68
C GLN A 141 -24.31 -31.28 -18.00
N ARG A 142 -25.24 -30.93 -18.91
CA ARG A 142 -25.59 -29.54 -19.21
C ARG A 142 -26.06 -28.80 -17.96
N ASP A 143 -26.95 -29.39 -17.17
CA ASP A 143 -27.51 -28.74 -15.98
C ASP A 143 -26.43 -28.54 -14.90
N ARG A 144 -25.52 -29.51 -14.76
CA ARG A 144 -24.34 -29.38 -13.88
C ARG A 144 -23.40 -28.26 -14.34
N GLU A 145 -23.08 -28.20 -15.63
CA GLU A 145 -22.23 -27.15 -16.19
C GLU A 145 -22.89 -25.76 -16.12
N GLY A 146 -24.20 -25.69 -16.35
CA GLY A 146 -24.99 -24.46 -16.18
C GLY A 146 -24.94 -23.94 -14.75
N MET A 147 -25.08 -24.82 -13.76
CA MET A 147 -24.94 -24.46 -12.34
C MET A 147 -23.53 -23.96 -12.00
N LEU A 148 -22.50 -24.59 -12.58
CA LEU A 148 -21.10 -24.17 -12.38
C LEU A 148 -20.83 -22.80 -13.03
N ALA A 149 -21.38 -22.55 -14.22
CA ALA A 149 -21.31 -21.26 -14.90
C ALA A 149 -21.98 -20.14 -14.09
N GLU A 150 -23.17 -20.40 -13.57
CA GLU A 150 -23.90 -19.44 -12.73
C GLU A 150 -23.10 -19.11 -11.46
N LYS A 151 -22.60 -20.13 -10.75
CA LYS A 151 -21.77 -19.96 -9.56
C LYS A 151 -20.48 -19.16 -9.85
N ALA A 152 -19.82 -19.45 -10.97
CA ALA A 152 -18.62 -18.72 -11.39
C ALA A 152 -18.95 -17.24 -11.71
N THR A 153 -20.08 -16.99 -12.35
CA THR A 153 -20.57 -15.65 -12.70
C THR A 153 -20.94 -14.83 -11.46
N THR A 154 -21.66 -15.42 -10.49
CA THR A 154 -21.95 -14.75 -9.21
C THR A 154 -20.65 -14.39 -8.49
N LYS A 155 -19.68 -15.32 -8.45
CA LYS A 155 -18.37 -15.06 -7.86
C LYS A 155 -17.65 -13.92 -8.58
N ALA A 156 -17.66 -13.88 -9.90
CA ALA A 156 -17.07 -12.78 -10.66
C ALA A 156 -17.70 -11.42 -10.30
N LEU A 157 -19.03 -11.35 -10.21
CA LEU A 157 -19.75 -10.13 -9.80
C LEU A 157 -19.38 -9.67 -8.38
N ASP A 158 -19.28 -10.59 -7.43
CA ASP A 158 -18.86 -10.29 -6.06
C ASP A 158 -17.46 -9.68 -6.01
N TYR A 159 -16.52 -10.27 -6.74
CA TYR A 159 -15.15 -9.75 -6.81
C TYR A 159 -15.08 -8.43 -7.59
N GLN A 160 -15.92 -8.22 -8.60
CA GLN A 160 -16.04 -6.94 -9.27
C GLN A 160 -16.50 -5.84 -8.30
N ALA A 161 -17.45 -6.14 -7.41
CA ALA A 161 -17.90 -5.20 -6.38
C ALA A 161 -16.78 -4.90 -5.37
N LYS A 162 -16.01 -5.92 -4.95
CA LYS A 162 -14.81 -5.72 -4.11
C LYS A 162 -13.79 -4.82 -4.79
N LEU A 163 -13.43 -5.09 -6.04
CA LEU A 163 -12.46 -4.29 -6.80
C LEU A 163 -12.90 -2.83 -6.94
N LYS A 164 -14.20 -2.57 -7.16
CA LYS A 164 -14.75 -1.20 -7.14
C LYS A 164 -14.57 -0.54 -5.77
N SER A 165 -14.85 -1.25 -4.68
CA SER A 165 -14.62 -0.73 -3.33
C SER A 165 -13.14 -0.40 -3.12
N ARG A 166 -12.23 -1.28 -3.56
CA ARG A 166 -10.79 -1.05 -3.48
C ARG A 166 -10.32 0.13 -4.31
N GLN A 167 -10.84 0.29 -5.53
CA GLN A 167 -10.58 1.45 -6.38
C GLN A 167 -10.89 2.75 -5.65
N ILE A 168 -12.04 2.81 -4.96
CA ILE A 168 -12.45 3.97 -4.17
C ILE A 168 -11.49 4.17 -2.98
N SER A 169 -11.14 3.10 -2.26
CA SER A 169 -10.18 3.19 -1.15
C SER A 169 -8.83 3.76 -1.57
N VAL A 170 -8.29 3.34 -2.72
CA VAL A 170 -7.03 3.87 -3.25
C VAL A 170 -7.15 5.38 -3.52
N ARG A 171 -8.25 5.84 -4.13
CA ARG A 171 -8.47 7.29 -4.38
C ARG A 171 -8.66 8.10 -3.10
N LEU A 172 -9.25 7.52 -2.07
CA LEU A 172 -9.48 8.22 -0.80
C LEU A 172 -8.20 8.34 0.04
N LEU A 173 -7.36 7.31 0.03
CA LEU A 173 -6.11 7.28 0.79
C LEU A 173 -4.98 8.04 0.07
N PHE A 174 -4.95 7.98 -1.27
CA PHE A 174 -3.90 8.57 -2.11
C PHE A 174 -4.54 9.33 -3.29
N PRO A 175 -5.09 10.53 -3.07
CA PRO A 175 -5.84 11.25 -4.09
C PRO A 175 -4.98 11.67 -5.29
N ASP A 176 -3.72 12.04 -5.06
CA ASP A 176 -2.83 12.49 -6.13
C ASP A 176 -2.05 11.29 -6.72
N GLU A 177 -1.38 10.52 -5.86
CA GLU A 177 -0.50 9.41 -6.27
C GLU A 177 -1.26 8.15 -6.69
N GLY A 178 -2.44 7.91 -6.12
CA GLY A 178 -3.25 6.71 -6.37
C GLY A 178 -4.14 6.78 -7.62
N THR A 179 -4.17 7.92 -8.32
CA THR A 179 -5.08 8.14 -9.47
C THR A 179 -4.83 7.16 -10.61
N ASP A 180 -3.58 6.94 -10.98
CA ASP A 180 -3.23 6.03 -12.08
C ASP A 180 -3.50 4.57 -11.73
N CYS A 181 -3.19 4.16 -10.49
CA CYS A 181 -3.53 2.84 -9.96
C CYS A 181 -5.04 2.60 -9.95
N ALA A 182 -5.83 3.56 -9.46
CA ALA A 182 -7.28 3.47 -9.46
C ALA A 182 -7.86 3.37 -10.88
N LYS A 183 -7.27 4.09 -11.85
CA LYS A 183 -7.67 4.01 -13.26
C LYS A 183 -7.29 2.66 -13.88
N ALA A 184 -6.16 2.07 -13.50
CA ALA A 184 -5.77 0.74 -13.94
C ALA A 184 -6.77 -0.33 -13.45
N ILE A 185 -7.19 -0.26 -12.18
CA ILE A 185 -8.25 -1.13 -11.62
C ILE A 185 -9.57 -0.94 -12.38
N GLU A 186 -9.94 0.31 -12.68
CA GLU A 186 -11.16 0.63 -13.46
C GLU A 186 -11.16 -0.02 -14.84
N ASN A 187 -10.01 -0.04 -15.52
CA ASN A 187 -9.87 -0.70 -16.81
C ASN A 187 -10.12 -2.21 -16.71
N VAL A 188 -9.64 -2.87 -15.65
CA VAL A 188 -9.91 -4.30 -15.42
C VAL A 188 -11.40 -4.56 -15.21
N ILE A 189 -12.07 -3.72 -14.41
CA ILE A 189 -13.52 -3.81 -14.14
C ILE A 189 -14.33 -3.65 -15.43
N ASN A 190 -13.89 -2.77 -16.34
CA ASN A 190 -14.59 -2.44 -17.57
C ASN A 190 -14.33 -3.43 -18.72
N LEU A 191 -13.28 -4.25 -18.65
CA LEU A 191 -13.01 -5.29 -19.64
C LEU A 191 -14.10 -6.38 -19.67
N ASP A 192 -14.81 -6.57 -18.56
CA ASP A 192 -15.82 -7.63 -18.34
C ASP A 192 -17.06 -7.49 -19.25
N ARG A 193 -17.30 -6.29 -19.79
CA ARG A 193 -18.52 -5.98 -20.57
C ARG A 193 -18.59 -6.67 -21.94
N ASN A 194 -17.55 -7.36 -22.39
CA ASN A 194 -17.44 -7.92 -23.75
C ASN A 194 -17.35 -9.46 -23.82
N LEU A 195 -17.72 -10.17 -22.75
CA LEU A 195 -17.60 -11.63 -22.63
C LEU A 195 -18.76 -12.42 -23.26
N SER A 196 -19.34 -11.93 -24.36
CA SER A 196 -20.47 -12.59 -25.04
C SER A 196 -20.06 -13.53 -26.18
N SER A 197 -18.76 -13.67 -26.46
CA SER A 197 -18.28 -14.55 -27.53
C SER A 197 -18.07 -15.98 -27.03
N THR A 198 -18.61 -16.93 -27.79
CA THR A 198 -18.46 -18.38 -27.57
C THR A 198 -17.31 -18.99 -28.39
N ASP A 199 -16.55 -18.16 -29.13
CA ASP A 199 -15.35 -18.60 -29.87
C ASP A 199 -14.16 -18.78 -28.90
N PRO A 200 -13.53 -19.96 -28.85
CA PRO A 200 -12.32 -20.21 -28.07
C PRO A 200 -11.17 -19.22 -28.33
N ARG A 201 -11.04 -18.68 -29.55
CA ARG A 201 -10.00 -17.69 -29.88
C ARG A 201 -10.28 -16.33 -29.24
N ASP A 202 -11.54 -15.94 -29.19
CA ASP A 202 -11.96 -14.70 -28.53
C ASP A 202 -11.78 -14.81 -27.02
N LEU A 203 -12.10 -15.97 -26.43
CA LEU A 203 -11.84 -16.25 -25.02
C LEU A 203 -10.34 -16.19 -24.69
N LEU A 204 -9.47 -16.70 -25.57
CA LEU A 204 -8.02 -16.68 -25.37
C LEU A 204 -7.44 -15.26 -25.49
N ASN A 205 -7.92 -14.48 -26.46
CA ASN A 205 -7.58 -13.06 -26.61
C ASN A 205 -8.09 -12.22 -25.44
N PHE A 206 -9.28 -12.54 -24.94
CA PHE A 206 -9.88 -11.91 -23.76
C PHE A 206 -9.06 -12.20 -22.50
N SER A 207 -8.67 -13.46 -22.29
CA SER A 207 -7.81 -13.86 -21.18
C SER A 207 -6.45 -13.16 -21.20
N LYS A 208 -5.87 -13.00 -22.41
CA LYS A 208 -4.63 -12.23 -22.61
C LYS A 208 -4.81 -10.76 -22.23
N LYS A 209 -5.86 -10.10 -22.75
CA LYS A 209 -6.17 -8.70 -22.41
C LYS A 209 -6.36 -8.49 -20.91
N TYR A 210 -7.01 -9.44 -20.24
CA TYR A 210 -7.18 -9.42 -18.78
C TYR A 210 -5.85 -9.54 -18.05
N THR A 211 -5.00 -10.46 -18.48
CA THR A 211 -3.68 -10.66 -17.89
C THR A 211 -2.83 -9.40 -18.05
N ASP A 212 -2.80 -8.81 -19.25
CA ASP A 212 -2.07 -7.57 -19.54
C ASP A 212 -2.60 -6.41 -18.68
N ALA A 213 -3.92 -6.31 -18.50
CA ALA A 213 -4.54 -5.27 -17.68
C ALA A 213 -4.22 -5.44 -16.19
N ILE A 214 -4.23 -6.67 -15.68
CA ILE A 214 -3.84 -6.99 -14.29
C ILE A 214 -2.36 -6.70 -14.06
N SER A 215 -1.47 -7.08 -14.99
CA SER A 215 -0.05 -6.72 -14.94
C SER A 215 0.13 -5.21 -14.84
N LYS A 216 -0.63 -4.43 -15.61
CA LYS A 216 -0.61 -2.97 -15.50
C LYS A 216 -1.06 -2.46 -14.12
N VAL A 217 -2.03 -3.11 -13.48
CA VAL A 217 -2.40 -2.75 -12.10
C VAL A 217 -1.23 -3.01 -11.14
N HIS A 218 -0.56 -4.16 -11.27
CA HIS A 218 0.61 -4.46 -10.44
C HIS A 218 1.73 -3.43 -10.63
N ASP A 219 2.03 -3.04 -11.87
CA ASP A 219 3.05 -2.03 -12.17
C ASP A 219 2.72 -0.68 -11.51
N GLU A 220 1.46 -0.23 -11.59
CA GLU A 220 1.04 1.03 -10.95
C GLU A 220 1.00 0.93 -9.42
N MET A 221 0.74 -0.26 -8.86
CA MET A 221 0.83 -0.48 -7.42
C MET A 221 2.26 -0.46 -6.89
N GLU A 222 3.20 -1.03 -7.65
CA GLU A 222 4.62 -0.99 -7.31
C GLU A 222 5.15 0.45 -7.35
N LYS A 223 4.75 1.24 -8.36
CA LYS A 223 5.07 2.67 -8.42
C LYS A 223 4.48 3.44 -7.24
N LEU A 224 3.22 3.18 -6.89
CA LEU A 224 2.58 3.81 -5.73
C LEU A 224 3.35 3.46 -4.45
N TYR A 225 3.76 2.20 -4.30
CA TYR A 225 4.54 1.76 -3.15
C TYR A 225 5.91 2.46 -3.06
N GLU A 226 6.66 2.55 -4.16
CA GLU A 226 7.97 3.22 -4.18
C GLU A 226 7.85 4.74 -4.01
N THR A 227 6.75 5.37 -4.45
CA THR A 227 6.51 6.81 -4.23
C THR A 227 6.26 7.13 -2.75
N LEU A 228 5.66 6.20 -2.01
CA LEU A 228 5.31 6.36 -0.59
C LEU A 228 6.44 5.91 0.37
N LYS A 229 7.57 5.43 -0.17
CA LYS A 229 8.70 4.87 0.59
C LYS A 229 9.67 5.95 1.06
#